data_AF-A0A7V5CJV4-F1
#
_entry.id   AF-A0A7V5CJV4-F1
#
_cell.length_a   1.000
_cell.length_b   1.000
_cell.length_c   1.000
_cell.angle_alpha   90.00
_cell.angle_beta   90.00
_cell.angle_gamma   90.00
#
_symmetry.space_group_name_H-M   'P 1'
#
loop_
_entity.id
_entity.type
_entity.pdbx_description
1 polymer ?
#
loop_
_entity_poly.entity_id
_entity_poly.type
_entity_poly.pdbx_seq_one_letter_code
_entity_poly.pdbx_strand_id
1 'polypeptide(L)'
;MKERKTLYTVILCLALGFIWIWYAQSRGVAQEEQKYVGPETCQKCHKKVATKWAMTVHRRTLFNSDPSKKGCEACHGPGGAHVAAGGDPTKIIRLDKLKPDQSASICMKCHTQEHVTLWRTSTHARAKLTCTDCHDSHNPDPETLSKDIEDAKLEIDGLTRSIQQAELASNIAPETSKDKAEANERVVELKQKRDGLLEEMKGNETVFEHTAEPYVCYNCHKAQKAQGNLPSHHPIREGKMKCSDCHNPHGGPMGMLRAESVNETCFRCHAEKVGPFTYDHPPVTEDCTICHSPHGSVNNNLLTQSEPFLCLKCHSGPHSRSGSLGNAKSFAQYYTQCTSCHSQIHGSDSHVALHY
;
A
#
# COMPACT_ATOMS: atom_id res chain seq x y z
N MET A 1 82.64 -9.68 -12.88
CA MET A 1 81.39 -10.41 -13.23
C MET A 1 80.63 -10.97 -12.02
N LYS A 2 81.31 -11.44 -10.97
CA LYS A 2 80.67 -12.01 -9.77
C LYS A 2 79.87 -10.97 -8.96
N GLU A 3 80.41 -9.78 -8.76
CA GLU A 3 79.77 -8.71 -7.96
C GLU A 3 78.48 -8.14 -8.58
N ARG A 4 78.43 -8.00 -9.92
CA ARG A 4 77.20 -7.56 -10.62
C ARG A 4 76.06 -8.58 -10.44
N LYS A 5 76.34 -9.88 -10.43
CA LYS A 5 75.33 -10.92 -10.18
C LYS A 5 74.80 -10.84 -8.76
N THR A 6 75.66 -10.63 -7.76
CA THR A 6 75.24 -10.45 -6.36
C THR A 6 74.34 -9.22 -6.20
N LEU A 7 74.69 -8.09 -6.83
CA LEU A 7 73.90 -6.87 -6.78
C LEU A 7 72.50 -7.03 -7.42
N TYR A 8 72.42 -7.69 -8.60
CA TYR A 8 71.13 -7.97 -9.24
C TYR A 8 70.25 -8.93 -8.41
N THR A 9 70.86 -9.91 -7.74
CA THR A 9 70.11 -10.86 -6.91
C THR A 9 69.54 -10.17 -5.67
N VAL A 10 70.31 -9.28 -5.04
CA VAL A 10 69.86 -8.49 -3.88
C VAL A 10 68.74 -7.52 -4.28
N ILE A 11 68.86 -6.82 -5.43
CA ILE A 11 67.81 -5.91 -5.92
C ILE A 11 66.51 -6.68 -6.24
N LEU A 12 66.61 -7.87 -6.85
CA LEU A 12 65.44 -8.69 -7.16
C LEU A 12 64.74 -9.19 -5.88
N CYS A 13 65.50 -9.63 -4.87
CA CYS A 13 64.95 -10.05 -3.59
C CYS A 13 64.28 -8.89 -2.83
N LEU A 14 64.86 -7.69 -2.87
CA LEU A 14 64.25 -6.49 -2.27
C LEU A 14 62.97 -6.07 -2.99
N ALA A 15 62.94 -6.13 -4.32
CA ALA A 15 61.74 -5.83 -5.11
C ALA A 15 60.61 -6.85 -4.85
N LEU A 16 60.94 -8.15 -4.80
CA LEU A 16 59.99 -9.20 -4.46
C LEU A 16 59.49 -9.07 -3.02
N GLY A 17 60.36 -8.69 -2.07
CA GLY A 17 59.98 -8.40 -0.69
C GLY A 17 59.01 -7.22 -0.57
N PHE A 18 59.24 -6.14 -1.30
CA PHE A 18 58.33 -4.98 -1.34
C PHE A 18 56.97 -5.32 -1.97
N ILE A 19 56.96 -6.09 -3.07
CA ILE A 19 55.72 -6.56 -3.69
C ILE A 19 54.93 -7.44 -2.73
N TRP A 20 55.60 -8.31 -1.97
CA TRP A 20 54.96 -9.21 -1.01
C TRP A 20 54.40 -8.46 0.21
N ILE A 21 55.12 -7.46 0.73
CA ILE A 21 54.66 -6.60 1.83
C ILE A 21 53.45 -5.76 1.39
N TRP A 22 53.52 -5.15 0.20
CA TRP A 22 52.41 -4.38 -0.35
C TRP A 22 51.17 -5.25 -0.59
N TYR A 23 51.36 -6.46 -1.14
CA TYR A 23 50.30 -7.44 -1.35
C TYR A 23 49.69 -7.97 -0.03
N ALA A 24 50.50 -8.20 0.99
CA ALA A 24 50.04 -8.63 2.32
C ALA A 24 49.25 -7.53 3.03
N GLN A 25 49.72 -6.27 2.96
CA GLN A 25 49.02 -5.11 3.51
C GLN A 25 47.70 -4.84 2.78
N SER A 26 47.68 -4.91 1.44
CA SER A 26 46.45 -4.70 0.67
C SER A 26 45.39 -5.78 0.94
N ARG A 27 45.80 -7.02 1.20
CA ARG A 27 44.89 -8.10 1.61
C ARG A 27 44.29 -7.89 2.99
N GLY A 28 45.09 -7.44 3.96
CA GLY A 28 44.62 -7.15 5.32
C GLY A 28 43.51 -6.09 5.34
N VAL A 29 43.72 -5.00 4.60
CA VAL A 29 42.73 -3.90 4.48
C VAL A 29 41.44 -4.38 3.78
N ALA A 30 41.55 -5.14 2.69
CA ALA A 30 40.38 -5.68 1.99
C ALA A 30 39.56 -6.66 2.84
N GLN A 31 40.21 -7.42 3.72
CA GLN A 31 39.58 -8.38 4.62
C GLN A 31 38.87 -7.70 5.81
N GLU A 32 39.39 -6.55 6.25
CA GLU A 32 38.80 -5.73 7.30
C GLU A 32 37.58 -4.92 6.81
N GLU A 33 37.59 -4.49 5.53
CA GLU A 33 36.45 -3.81 4.90
C GLU A 33 35.24 -4.74 4.67
N GLN A 34 35.46 -6.01 4.35
CA GLN A 34 34.41 -7.00 4.05
C GLN A 34 33.94 -7.79 5.29
N LYS A 35 34.35 -7.39 6.49
CA LYS A 35 34.05 -8.11 7.73
C LYS A 35 32.61 -7.86 8.21
N TYR A 36 31.91 -8.94 8.49
CA TYR A 36 30.62 -8.92 9.17
C TYR A 36 30.82 -8.80 10.69
N VAL A 37 30.15 -7.84 11.32
CA VAL A 37 30.30 -7.53 12.75
C VAL A 37 29.11 -7.99 13.60
N GLY A 38 28.03 -8.43 12.95
CA GLY A 38 26.84 -8.96 13.58
C GLY A 38 25.89 -7.90 14.15
N PRO A 39 24.61 -8.27 14.35
CA PRO A 39 23.56 -7.33 14.75
C PRO A 39 23.76 -6.75 16.16
N GLU A 40 24.39 -7.50 17.06
CA GLU A 40 24.68 -7.08 18.46
C GLU A 40 25.54 -5.81 18.48
N THR A 41 26.48 -5.70 17.54
CA THR A 41 27.38 -4.55 17.41
C THR A 41 26.61 -3.31 16.97
N CYS A 42 25.76 -3.45 15.95
CA CYS A 42 24.94 -2.36 15.42
C CYS A 42 23.95 -1.84 16.48
N GLN A 43 23.37 -2.74 17.27
CA GLN A 43 22.39 -2.41 18.32
C GLN A 43 22.94 -1.49 19.41
N LYS A 44 24.25 -1.54 19.70
CA LYS A 44 24.87 -0.69 20.73
C LYS A 44 24.73 0.80 20.41
N CYS A 45 24.81 1.17 19.13
CA CYS A 45 24.70 2.55 18.65
C CYS A 45 23.30 2.87 18.08
N HIS A 46 22.67 1.93 17.37
CA HIS A 46 21.38 2.13 16.68
C HIS A 46 20.17 1.54 17.44
N LYS A 47 20.16 1.64 18.78
CA LYS A 47 19.14 1.05 19.66
C LYS A 47 17.70 1.31 19.18
N LYS A 48 17.35 2.57 18.92
CA LYS A 48 15.99 2.96 18.52
C LYS A 48 15.53 2.24 17.25
N VAL A 49 16.38 2.22 16.22
CA VAL A 49 16.07 1.57 14.95
C VAL A 49 15.98 0.07 15.14
N ALA A 50 16.92 -0.53 15.88
CA ALA A 50 16.91 -1.96 16.13
C ALA A 50 15.67 -2.44 16.90
N THR A 51 15.23 -1.67 17.90
CA THR A 51 14.00 -1.99 18.66
C THR A 51 12.77 -2.01 17.76
N LYS A 52 12.59 -0.98 16.93
CA LYS A 52 11.44 -0.92 16.01
C LYS A 52 11.53 -1.97 14.90
N TRP A 53 12.71 -2.13 14.31
CA TRP A 53 12.96 -3.12 13.26
C TRP A 53 12.69 -4.54 13.75
N ALA A 54 12.99 -4.84 15.02
CA ALA A 54 12.68 -6.12 15.65
C ALA A 54 11.17 -6.43 15.73
N MET A 55 10.30 -5.43 15.56
CA MET A 55 8.84 -5.63 15.49
C MET A 55 8.36 -5.91 14.06
N THR A 56 9.23 -5.78 13.06
CA THR A 56 8.88 -6.03 11.65
C THR A 56 9.06 -7.50 11.29
N VAL A 57 8.49 -7.91 10.15
CA VAL A 57 8.72 -9.24 9.56
C VAL A 57 10.20 -9.49 9.21
N HIS A 58 10.98 -8.43 9.00
CA HIS A 58 12.40 -8.53 8.68
C HIS A 58 13.26 -8.97 9.86
N ARG A 59 12.75 -8.94 11.11
CA ARG A 59 13.42 -9.53 12.28
C ARG A 59 13.87 -10.97 12.04
N ARG A 60 13.14 -11.71 11.19
CA ARG A 60 13.46 -13.09 10.86
C ARG A 60 14.87 -13.28 10.30
N THR A 61 15.46 -12.25 9.70
CA THR A 61 16.86 -12.27 9.25
C THR A 61 17.87 -12.43 10.40
N LEU A 62 17.53 -12.12 11.66
CA LEU A 62 18.42 -12.39 12.80
C LEU A 62 18.74 -13.88 12.97
N PHE A 63 17.85 -14.75 12.51
CA PHE A 63 17.98 -16.20 12.64
C PHE A 63 18.64 -16.86 11.43
N ASN A 64 19.15 -16.08 10.47
CA ASN A 64 19.89 -16.63 9.35
C ASN A 64 21.29 -17.09 9.80
N SER A 65 21.72 -18.25 9.31
CA SER A 65 23.05 -18.80 9.56
C SER A 65 24.12 -18.15 8.67
N ASP A 66 23.74 -17.65 7.50
CA ASP A 66 24.62 -16.93 6.57
C ASP A 66 24.83 -15.49 7.07
N PRO A 67 26.06 -15.08 7.41
CA PRO A 67 26.36 -13.72 7.87
C PRO A 67 25.93 -12.64 6.87
N SER A 68 25.99 -12.93 5.57
CA SER A 68 25.59 -11.98 4.51
C SER A 68 24.09 -11.71 4.44
N LYS A 69 23.29 -12.53 5.13
CA LYS A 69 21.83 -12.44 5.20
C LYS A 69 21.32 -12.28 6.63
N LYS A 70 22.23 -11.96 7.57
CA LYS A 70 21.92 -11.91 9.00
C LYS A 70 21.77 -10.49 9.51
N GLY A 71 20.64 -10.22 10.16
CA GLY A 71 20.36 -8.94 10.83
C GLY A 71 20.51 -7.73 9.91
N CYS A 72 21.08 -6.64 10.44
CA CYS A 72 21.23 -5.37 9.72
C CYS A 72 22.07 -5.51 8.44
N GLU A 73 23.09 -6.38 8.48
CA GLU A 73 24.05 -6.58 7.40
C GLU A 73 23.45 -7.32 6.20
N ALA A 74 22.26 -7.92 6.37
CA ALA A 74 21.48 -8.51 5.27
C ALA A 74 21.13 -7.48 4.17
N CYS A 75 20.87 -6.23 4.58
CA CYS A 75 20.54 -5.13 3.69
C CYS A 75 21.70 -4.13 3.56
N HIS A 76 22.39 -3.86 4.67
CA HIS A 76 23.46 -2.86 4.74
C HIS A 76 24.84 -3.38 4.33
N GLY A 77 24.98 -4.68 4.07
CA GLY A 77 26.26 -5.31 3.77
C GLY A 77 27.18 -5.42 4.99
N PRO A 78 28.44 -5.82 4.79
CA PRO A 78 29.42 -5.91 5.88
C PRO A 78 29.65 -4.56 6.55
N GLY A 79 29.48 -4.49 7.87
CA GLY A 79 29.60 -3.26 8.66
C GLY A 79 31.01 -2.98 9.21
N GLY A 80 31.99 -3.85 8.95
CA GLY A 80 33.34 -3.77 9.50
C GLY A 80 34.02 -2.41 9.30
N ALA A 81 34.06 -1.93 8.05
CA ALA A 81 34.65 -0.64 7.69
C ALA A 81 33.97 0.54 8.41
N HIS A 82 32.64 0.50 8.50
CA HIS A 82 31.82 1.51 9.18
C HIS A 82 32.10 1.57 10.67
N VAL A 83 32.12 0.41 11.35
CA VAL A 83 32.42 0.32 12.78
C VAL A 83 33.86 0.75 13.08
N ALA A 84 34.83 0.29 12.28
CA ALA A 84 36.25 0.63 12.45
C ALA A 84 36.51 2.14 12.29
N ALA A 85 35.72 2.81 11.44
CA ALA A 85 35.78 4.26 11.24
C ALA A 85 34.92 5.05 12.25
N GLY A 86 34.45 4.45 13.34
CA GLY A 86 33.67 5.14 14.37
C GLY A 86 32.23 5.47 13.97
N GLY A 87 31.66 4.75 12.99
CA GLY A 87 30.30 4.95 12.52
C GLY A 87 30.17 5.84 11.27
N ASP A 88 31.21 5.94 10.44
CA ASP A 88 31.17 6.71 9.20
C ASP A 88 30.11 6.17 8.22
N PRO A 89 29.03 6.92 7.93
CA PRO A 89 27.91 6.46 7.11
C PRO A 89 28.26 6.29 5.62
N THR A 90 29.43 6.75 5.18
CA THR A 90 29.91 6.54 3.80
C THR A 90 30.50 5.15 3.59
N LYS A 91 30.83 4.44 4.67
CA LYS A 91 31.46 3.10 4.66
C LYS A 91 30.48 1.96 4.90
N ILE A 92 29.18 2.23 4.73
CA ILE A 92 28.11 1.23 4.83
C ILE A 92 27.09 1.47 3.73
N ILE A 93 26.40 0.42 3.30
CA ILE A 93 25.37 0.58 2.28
C ILE A 93 24.22 1.41 2.86
N ARG A 94 23.85 2.45 2.13
CA ARG A 94 22.74 3.33 2.42
C ARG A 94 21.71 3.24 1.31
N LEU A 95 20.59 2.56 1.57
CA LEU A 95 19.56 2.30 0.56
C LEU A 95 19.00 3.59 -0.05
N ASP A 96 18.92 4.67 0.73
CA ASP A 96 18.47 6.01 0.32
C ASP A 96 19.46 6.74 -0.61
N LYS A 97 20.72 6.27 -0.69
CA LYS A 97 21.77 6.87 -1.52
C LYS A 97 22.12 6.04 -2.74
N LEU A 98 21.59 4.84 -2.85
CA LEU A 98 21.77 4.00 -4.03
C LEU A 98 20.87 4.47 -5.18
N LYS A 99 21.26 4.12 -6.41
CA LYS A 99 20.33 4.21 -7.52
C LYS A 99 19.13 3.27 -7.27
N PRO A 100 17.91 3.61 -7.71
CA PRO A 100 16.72 2.81 -7.43
C PRO A 100 16.88 1.32 -7.74
N ASP A 101 17.44 0.97 -8.90
CA ASP A 101 17.67 -0.43 -9.29
C ASP A 101 18.67 -1.15 -8.38
N GLN A 102 19.68 -0.44 -7.87
CA GLN A 102 20.66 -0.99 -6.94
C GLN A 102 20.04 -1.24 -5.57
N SER A 103 19.22 -0.31 -5.09
CA SER A 103 18.45 -0.44 -3.85
C SER A 103 17.48 -1.61 -3.94
N ALA A 104 16.65 -1.66 -4.99
CA ALA A 104 15.71 -2.75 -5.22
C ALA A 104 16.40 -4.12 -5.37
N SER A 105 17.59 -4.17 -5.97
CA SER A 105 18.37 -5.40 -6.11
C SER A 105 18.81 -6.01 -4.77
N ILE A 106 18.94 -5.20 -3.71
CA ILE A 106 19.24 -5.71 -2.37
C ILE A 106 18.02 -6.47 -1.84
N CYS A 107 16.82 -5.92 -1.98
CA CYS A 107 15.57 -6.55 -1.58
C CYS A 107 15.33 -7.85 -2.37
N MET A 108 15.57 -7.81 -3.68
CA MET A 108 15.39 -8.95 -4.59
C MET A 108 16.40 -10.09 -4.39
N LYS A 109 17.39 -9.96 -3.50
CA LYS A 109 18.22 -11.12 -3.07
C LYS A 109 17.40 -12.19 -2.35
N CYS A 110 16.29 -11.78 -1.71
CA CYS A 110 15.40 -12.64 -0.94
C CYS A 110 13.94 -12.56 -1.40
N HIS A 111 13.47 -11.39 -1.85
CA HIS A 111 12.13 -11.22 -2.40
C HIS A 111 12.12 -11.60 -3.88
N THR A 112 11.98 -12.90 -4.14
CA THR A 112 12.00 -13.48 -5.49
C THR A 112 10.68 -14.17 -5.88
N GLN A 113 9.63 -14.05 -5.06
CA GLN A 113 8.35 -14.73 -5.27
C GLN A 113 7.48 -14.04 -6.35
N GLU A 114 6.42 -14.73 -6.78
CA GLU A 114 5.64 -14.39 -7.97
C GLU A 114 5.19 -12.92 -8.04
N HIS A 115 4.70 -12.34 -6.93
CA HIS A 115 4.15 -10.99 -6.95
C HIS A 115 5.18 -9.89 -7.26
N VAL A 116 6.49 -10.13 -7.09
CA VAL A 116 7.55 -9.15 -7.44
C VAL A 116 8.30 -9.48 -8.73
N THR A 117 7.94 -10.58 -9.41
CA THR A 117 8.66 -11.07 -10.60
C THR A 117 8.68 -10.04 -11.72
N LEU A 118 7.59 -9.29 -11.86
CA LEU A 118 7.41 -8.28 -12.91
C LEU A 118 7.92 -6.89 -12.49
N TRP A 119 8.56 -6.74 -11.31
CA TRP A 119 8.98 -5.45 -10.79
C TRP A 119 9.82 -4.67 -11.80
N ARG A 120 10.84 -5.32 -12.38
CA ARG A 120 11.79 -4.69 -13.29
C ARG A 120 11.12 -4.12 -14.55
N THR A 121 10.00 -4.68 -14.97
CA THR A 121 9.23 -4.22 -16.15
C THR A 121 8.04 -3.34 -15.78
N SER A 122 7.74 -3.22 -14.48
CA SER A 122 6.61 -2.44 -13.98
C SER A 122 6.74 -0.95 -14.33
N THR A 123 5.61 -0.25 -14.30
CA THR A 123 5.60 1.20 -14.48
C THR A 123 6.32 1.92 -13.32
N HIS A 124 6.29 1.38 -12.10
CA HIS A 124 7.00 1.97 -10.96
C HIS A 124 8.52 1.88 -11.09
N ALA A 125 9.06 0.73 -11.50
CA ALA A 125 10.51 0.63 -11.75
C ALA A 125 10.95 1.55 -12.90
N ARG A 126 10.15 1.64 -13.98
CA ARG A 126 10.42 2.58 -15.09
C ARG A 126 10.33 4.05 -14.66
N ALA A 127 9.49 4.36 -13.67
CA ALA A 127 9.42 5.67 -13.03
C ALA A 127 10.58 5.93 -12.06
N LYS A 128 11.56 5.02 -11.96
CA LYS A 128 12.74 5.09 -11.09
C LYS A 128 12.39 5.10 -9.60
N LEU A 129 11.30 4.42 -9.23
CA LEU A 129 11.00 4.13 -7.83
C LEU A 129 11.80 2.90 -7.36
N THR A 130 12.03 2.81 -6.06
CA THR A 130 12.58 1.65 -5.35
C THR A 130 11.62 1.16 -4.29
N CYS A 131 11.86 -0.03 -3.75
CA CYS A 131 11.02 -0.66 -2.74
C CYS A 131 10.81 0.23 -1.51
N THR A 132 11.84 0.97 -1.11
CA THR A 132 11.81 1.85 0.08
C THR A 132 11.05 3.15 -0.11
N ASP A 133 10.60 3.47 -1.33
CA ASP A 133 9.72 4.62 -1.56
C ASP A 133 8.27 4.32 -1.09
N CYS A 134 7.93 3.04 -0.93
CA CYS A 134 6.62 2.59 -0.46
C CYS A 134 6.70 1.75 0.82
N HIS A 135 7.74 0.93 0.98
CA HIS A 135 7.92 0.06 2.14
C HIS A 135 8.93 0.63 3.14
N ASP A 136 8.58 0.59 4.42
CA ASP A 136 9.53 0.88 5.50
C ASP A 136 9.97 -0.43 6.16
N SER A 137 11.27 -0.75 6.05
CA SER A 137 11.83 -1.93 6.70
C SER A 137 12.18 -1.71 8.16
N HIS A 138 12.29 -0.47 8.64
CA HIS A 138 12.70 -0.11 10.00
C HIS A 138 11.53 0.07 10.96
N ASN A 139 10.34 0.41 10.46
CA ASN A 139 9.15 0.60 11.28
C ASN A 139 8.11 -0.52 11.01
N PRO A 140 7.38 -0.99 12.04
CA PRO A 140 6.34 -2.00 11.87
C PRO A 140 5.16 -1.48 11.03
N ASP A 141 4.46 -2.41 10.37
CA ASP A 141 3.28 -2.12 9.55
C ASP A 141 2.14 -1.55 10.43
N PRO A 142 1.49 -0.48 9.98
CA PRO A 142 0.37 0.15 10.68
C PRO A 142 -0.90 -0.68 10.83
N GLU A 143 -1.06 -1.83 10.16
CA GLU A 143 -2.27 -2.65 10.33
C GLU A 143 -2.36 -3.25 11.75
N THR A 144 -1.21 -3.41 12.40
CA THR A 144 -1.11 -3.69 13.84
C THR A 144 -1.54 -2.49 14.69
N LEU A 145 -1.29 -1.27 14.21
CA LEU A 145 -1.65 -0.01 14.86
C LEU A 145 -3.12 0.37 14.61
N SER A 146 -3.70 -0.02 13.47
CA SER A 146 -5.06 0.33 13.07
C SER A 146 -6.11 -0.42 13.89
N LYS A 147 -5.84 -1.67 14.28
CA LYS A 147 -6.70 -2.42 15.19
C LYS A 147 -6.76 -1.72 16.56
N ASP A 148 -5.61 -1.34 17.10
CA ASP A 148 -5.52 -0.62 18.38
C ASP A 148 -6.24 0.75 18.30
N ILE A 149 -6.18 1.43 17.15
CA ILE A 149 -6.91 2.68 16.90
C ILE A 149 -8.42 2.44 16.76
N GLU A 150 -8.86 1.38 16.10
CA GLU A 150 -10.27 1.06 15.91
C GLU A 150 -10.93 0.63 17.22
N ASP A 151 -10.24 -0.20 18.00
CA ASP A 151 -10.65 -0.59 19.36
C ASP A 151 -10.77 0.65 20.27
N ALA A 152 -9.80 1.58 20.19
CA ALA A 152 -9.83 2.84 20.94
C ALA A 152 -10.99 3.76 20.50
N LYS A 153 -11.30 3.84 19.19
CA LYS A 153 -12.48 4.58 18.68
C LYS A 153 -13.79 4.01 19.20
N LEU A 154 -13.93 2.68 19.18
CA LEU A 154 -15.11 1.99 19.72
C LEU A 154 -15.26 2.24 21.23
N GLU A 155 -14.15 2.27 21.97
CA GLU A 155 -14.16 2.60 23.41
C GLU A 155 -14.55 4.06 23.66
N ILE A 156 -14.03 5.02 22.87
CA ILE A 156 -14.41 6.45 22.96
C ILE A 156 -15.89 6.66 22.65
N ASP A 157 -16.42 6.00 21.63
CA ASP A 157 -17.85 6.05 21.30
C ASP A 157 -18.70 5.46 22.43
N GLY A 158 -18.25 4.37 23.03
CA GLY A 158 -18.85 3.78 24.23
C GLY A 158 -18.89 4.76 25.40
N LEU A 159 -17.75 5.39 25.72
CA LEU A 159 -17.63 6.39 26.78
C LEU A 159 -18.51 7.61 26.50
N THR A 160 -18.58 8.08 25.26
CA THR A 160 -19.42 9.23 24.87
C THR A 160 -20.90 8.95 25.12
N ARG A 161 -21.38 7.74 24.76
CA ARG A 161 -22.75 7.32 25.08
C ARG A 161 -22.99 7.23 26.58
N SER A 162 -22.04 6.67 27.34
CA SER A 162 -22.14 6.59 28.80
C SER A 162 -22.13 7.95 29.48
N ILE A 163 -21.37 8.93 28.97
CA ILE A 163 -21.37 10.31 29.45
C ILE A 163 -22.74 10.95 29.22
N GLN A 164 -23.29 10.84 28.00
CA GLN A 164 -24.63 11.38 27.69
C GLN A 164 -25.71 10.80 28.61
N GLN A 165 -25.63 9.49 28.89
CA GLN A 165 -26.55 8.82 29.79
C GLN A 165 -26.40 9.32 31.24
N ALA A 166 -25.17 9.50 31.73
CA ALA A 166 -24.91 10.00 33.07
C ALA A 166 -25.28 11.50 33.24
N GLU A 167 -25.05 12.32 32.21
CA GLU A 167 -25.48 13.72 32.17
C GLU A 167 -27.01 13.82 32.20
N LEU A 168 -27.70 12.98 31.42
CA LEU A 168 -29.16 12.89 31.46
C LEU A 168 -29.67 12.48 32.85
N ALA A 169 -29.05 11.48 33.48
CA ALA A 169 -29.41 11.03 34.83
C ALA A 169 -29.22 12.15 35.86
N SER A 170 -28.11 12.90 35.80
CA SER A 170 -27.88 14.06 36.67
C SER A 170 -28.90 15.17 36.46
N ASN A 171 -29.28 15.45 35.21
CA ASN A 171 -30.24 16.51 34.88
C ASN A 171 -31.67 16.21 35.34
N ILE A 172 -32.02 14.93 35.47
CA ILE A 172 -33.36 14.48 35.92
C ILE A 172 -33.40 14.32 37.45
N ALA A 173 -32.24 14.10 38.09
CA ALA A 173 -32.16 13.89 39.53
C ALA A 173 -32.42 15.19 40.34
N PRO A 174 -33.11 15.11 41.49
CA PRO A 174 -33.34 16.26 42.36
C PRO A 174 -32.05 16.94 42.83
N GLU A 175 -32.06 18.27 42.95
CA GLU A 175 -30.87 19.12 43.23
C GLU A 175 -30.03 18.66 44.43
N THR A 176 -30.67 18.11 45.46
CA THR A 176 -30.06 17.69 46.72
C THR A 176 -29.96 16.16 46.86
N SER A 177 -30.24 15.39 45.81
CA SER A 177 -30.22 13.94 45.90
C SER A 177 -28.80 13.38 45.83
N LYS A 178 -28.60 12.29 46.57
CA LYS A 178 -27.38 11.47 46.47
C LYS A 178 -27.17 10.98 45.03
N ASP A 179 -28.26 10.67 44.34
CA ASP A 179 -28.25 10.20 42.94
C ASP A 179 -27.69 11.27 41.98
N LYS A 180 -27.96 12.56 42.22
CA LYS A 180 -27.39 13.67 41.43
C LYS A 180 -25.88 13.79 41.68
N ALA A 181 -25.45 13.65 42.92
CA ALA A 181 -24.03 13.68 43.27
C ALA A 181 -23.27 12.51 42.63
N GLU A 182 -23.81 11.28 42.72
CA GLU A 182 -23.23 10.08 42.11
C GLU A 182 -23.21 10.17 40.58
N ALA A 183 -24.28 10.68 39.96
CA ALA A 183 -24.33 10.90 38.51
C ALA A 183 -23.29 11.94 38.05
N ASN A 184 -23.11 13.03 38.80
CA ASN A 184 -22.09 14.05 38.49
C ASN A 184 -20.67 13.50 38.63
N GLU A 185 -20.39 12.74 39.68
CA GLU A 185 -19.08 12.08 39.87
C GLU A 185 -18.80 11.11 38.71
N ARG A 186 -19.81 10.34 38.29
CA ARG A 186 -19.70 9.43 37.15
C ARG A 186 -19.43 10.15 35.83
N VAL A 187 -20.03 11.32 35.62
CA VAL A 187 -19.72 12.17 34.45
C VAL A 187 -18.26 12.60 34.45
N VAL A 188 -17.72 13.01 35.60
CA VAL A 188 -16.31 13.43 35.74
C VAL A 188 -15.36 12.27 35.43
N GLU A 189 -15.58 11.10 36.01
CA GLU A 189 -14.77 9.90 35.80
C GLU A 189 -14.75 9.49 34.32
N LEU A 190 -15.93 9.43 33.69
CA LEU A 190 -16.04 9.03 32.28
C LEU A 190 -15.40 10.04 31.34
N LYS A 191 -15.53 11.34 31.62
CA LYS A 191 -14.85 12.41 30.86
C LYS A 191 -13.34 12.30 30.99
N GLN A 192 -12.82 12.12 32.21
CA GLN A 192 -11.37 11.91 32.42
C GLN A 192 -10.85 10.70 31.64
N LYS A 193 -11.57 9.58 31.65
CA LYS A 193 -11.18 8.38 30.90
C LYS A 193 -11.19 8.61 29.39
N ARG A 194 -12.24 9.25 28.86
CA ARG A 194 -12.34 9.59 27.43
C ARG A 194 -11.24 10.57 27.00
N ASP A 195 -11.02 11.61 27.79
CA ASP A 195 -10.06 12.66 27.46
C ASP A 195 -8.62 12.15 27.54
N GLY A 196 -8.32 11.22 28.47
CA GLY A 196 -7.05 10.50 28.51
C GLY A 196 -6.80 9.66 27.24
N LEU A 197 -7.81 8.89 26.80
CA LEU A 197 -7.72 8.14 25.53
C LEU A 197 -7.57 9.06 24.32
N LEU A 198 -8.25 10.21 24.29
CA LEU A 198 -8.09 11.21 23.22
C LEU A 198 -6.68 11.79 23.18
N GLU A 199 -6.05 12.08 24.32
CA GLU A 199 -4.65 12.53 24.37
C GLU A 199 -3.66 11.43 23.95
N GLU A 200 -3.90 10.17 24.32
CA GLU A 200 -3.10 9.02 23.85
C GLU A 200 -3.26 8.80 22.33
N MET A 201 -4.43 9.13 21.77
CA MET A 201 -4.70 9.07 20.34
C MET A 201 -4.16 10.25 19.54
N LYS A 202 -3.86 11.39 20.17
CA LYS A 202 -3.29 12.55 19.48
C LYS A 202 -1.94 12.20 18.86
N GLY A 203 -1.91 12.22 17.53
CA GLY A 203 -0.76 11.84 16.73
C GLY A 203 -0.91 10.47 16.05
N ASN A 204 -1.66 9.53 16.63
CA ASN A 204 -1.92 8.21 16.02
C ASN A 204 -2.92 8.28 14.85
N GLU A 205 -3.84 9.25 14.85
CA GLU A 205 -4.75 9.51 13.73
C GLU A 205 -3.99 9.86 12.44
N THR A 206 -2.90 10.64 12.57
CA THR A 206 -2.01 10.97 11.44
C THR A 206 -1.18 9.77 10.98
N VAL A 207 -0.95 8.78 11.85
CA VAL A 207 -0.22 7.56 11.48
C VAL A 207 -1.07 6.65 10.60
N PHE A 208 -2.37 6.47 10.89
CA PHE A 208 -3.29 5.73 10.01
C PHE A 208 -3.41 6.38 8.62
N GLU A 209 -3.52 7.70 8.58
CA GLU A 209 -3.51 8.51 7.36
C GLU A 209 -2.18 8.50 6.58
N HIS A 210 -1.08 8.01 7.14
CA HIS A 210 0.25 8.10 6.51
C HIS A 210 0.84 6.74 6.15
N THR A 211 0.16 5.65 6.50
CA THR A 211 0.74 4.31 6.44
C THR A 211 -0.22 3.27 5.85
N ALA A 212 -1.54 3.48 5.91
CA ALA A 212 -2.47 2.60 5.21
C ALA A 212 -2.27 2.69 3.69
N GLU A 213 -2.37 1.54 3.01
CA GLU A 213 -2.02 1.37 1.59
C GLU A 213 -2.54 2.50 0.67
N PRO A 214 -3.81 2.95 0.75
CA PRO A 214 -4.30 4.02 -0.11
C PRO A 214 -3.50 5.32 0.01
N TYR A 215 -3.02 5.67 1.21
CA TYR A 215 -2.29 6.91 1.46
C TYR A 215 -0.88 6.88 0.86
N VAL A 216 -0.19 5.74 0.97
CA VAL A 216 1.13 5.55 0.33
C VAL A 216 1.00 5.76 -1.19
N CYS A 217 -0.05 5.20 -1.80
CA CYS A 217 -0.33 5.38 -3.21
C CYS A 217 -0.69 6.84 -3.55
N TYR A 218 -1.57 7.48 -2.76
CA TYR A 218 -2.07 8.82 -3.02
C TYR A 218 -1.04 9.94 -2.86
N ASN A 219 0.09 9.69 -2.19
CA ASN A 219 1.22 10.64 -2.17
C ASN A 219 1.66 11.05 -3.59
N CYS A 220 1.57 10.12 -4.55
CA CYS A 220 1.83 10.37 -5.96
C CYS A 220 0.53 10.36 -6.80
N HIS A 221 -0.38 9.42 -6.55
CA HIS A 221 -1.61 9.20 -7.34
C HIS A 221 -2.77 10.13 -6.93
N LYS A 222 -2.53 11.44 -7.02
CA LYS A 222 -3.50 12.48 -6.58
C LYS A 222 -4.78 12.50 -7.41
N ALA A 223 -4.72 12.13 -8.69
CA ALA A 223 -5.90 12.04 -9.55
C ALA A 223 -6.84 10.93 -9.07
N GLN A 224 -6.30 9.76 -8.74
CA GLN A 224 -7.05 8.64 -8.19
C GLN A 224 -7.62 9.00 -6.80
N LYS A 225 -6.87 9.74 -5.97
CA LYS A 225 -7.40 10.29 -4.71
C LYS A 225 -8.64 11.15 -4.94
N ALA A 226 -8.61 12.03 -5.95
CA ALA A 226 -9.76 12.86 -6.27
C ALA A 226 -10.95 12.04 -6.76
N GLN A 227 -10.71 11.05 -7.64
CA GLN A 227 -11.76 10.16 -8.15
C GLN A 227 -12.40 9.31 -7.05
N GLY A 228 -11.60 8.74 -6.14
CA GLY A 228 -12.08 7.99 -4.99
C GLY A 228 -12.84 8.83 -3.95
N ASN A 229 -12.93 10.15 -4.13
CA ASN A 229 -13.75 11.05 -3.32
C ASN A 229 -15.03 11.52 -4.03
N LEU A 230 -15.26 11.13 -5.29
CA LEU A 230 -16.47 11.46 -6.03
C LEU A 230 -17.69 10.71 -5.47
N PRO A 231 -18.92 11.19 -5.71
CA PRO A 231 -20.13 10.57 -5.14
C PRO A 231 -20.28 9.08 -5.44
N SER A 232 -19.93 8.64 -6.65
CA SER A 232 -19.85 7.23 -6.99
C SER A 232 -18.38 6.81 -7.07
N HIS A 233 -17.97 5.90 -6.20
CA HIS A 233 -16.62 5.34 -6.14
C HIS A 233 -16.70 3.92 -5.58
N HIS A 234 -15.65 3.14 -5.81
CA HIS A 234 -15.42 1.90 -5.08
C HIS A 234 -15.08 2.22 -3.61
N PRO A 235 -15.48 1.39 -2.63
CA PRO A 235 -15.39 1.71 -1.19
C PRO A 235 -13.96 1.63 -0.58
N ILE A 236 -12.99 2.28 -1.23
CA ILE A 236 -11.59 2.38 -0.78
C ILE A 236 -11.47 3.36 0.38
N ARG A 237 -12.16 4.51 0.31
CA ARG A 237 -12.14 5.52 1.37
C ARG A 237 -12.80 5.01 2.65
N GLU A 238 -13.82 4.17 2.48
CA GLU A 238 -14.53 3.49 3.55
C GLU A 238 -13.75 2.28 4.12
N GLY A 239 -12.54 2.00 3.61
CA GLY A 239 -11.64 0.96 4.11
C GLY A 239 -12.07 -0.46 3.79
N LYS A 240 -13.08 -0.66 2.94
CA LYS A 240 -13.59 -2.00 2.58
C LYS A 240 -12.80 -2.67 1.46
N MET A 241 -12.02 -1.89 0.72
CA MET A 241 -11.15 -2.34 -0.36
C MET A 241 -9.89 -1.49 -0.40
N LYS A 242 -8.87 -1.98 -1.08
CA LYS A 242 -7.57 -1.33 -1.26
C LYS A 242 -7.18 -1.31 -2.73
N CYS A 243 -6.17 -0.52 -3.07
CA CYS A 243 -5.70 -0.40 -4.45
C CYS A 243 -5.18 -1.76 -4.95
N SER A 244 -4.56 -2.53 -4.06
CA SER A 244 -3.95 -3.84 -4.30
C SER A 244 -4.96 -4.97 -4.49
N ASP A 245 -6.26 -4.74 -4.31
CA ASP A 245 -7.30 -5.70 -4.67
C ASP A 245 -7.42 -5.82 -6.20
N CYS A 246 -7.23 -4.71 -6.91
CA CYS A 246 -7.25 -4.63 -8.38
C CYS A 246 -5.85 -4.58 -8.99
N HIS A 247 -4.93 -3.84 -8.35
CA HIS A 247 -3.58 -3.59 -8.88
C HIS A 247 -2.51 -4.48 -8.23
N ASN A 248 -1.45 -4.78 -8.99
CA ASN A 248 -0.18 -5.21 -8.40
C ASN A 248 0.82 -4.06 -8.55
N PRO A 249 1.20 -3.37 -7.45
CA PRO A 249 2.17 -2.27 -7.49
C PRO A 249 3.56 -2.72 -7.95
N HIS A 250 3.80 -4.03 -8.00
CA HIS A 250 5.04 -4.60 -8.51
C HIS A 250 4.97 -5.03 -9.98
N GLY A 251 3.91 -4.69 -10.70
CA GLY A 251 3.67 -5.13 -12.06
C GLY A 251 2.80 -6.38 -12.10
N GLY A 252 1.92 -6.42 -13.09
CA GLY A 252 1.01 -7.53 -13.30
C GLY A 252 0.97 -7.95 -14.76
N PRO A 253 0.27 -9.06 -15.07
CA PRO A 253 0.21 -9.60 -16.43
C PRO A 253 -0.31 -8.58 -17.45
N MET A 254 -1.33 -7.80 -17.08
CA MET A 254 -1.82 -6.66 -17.86
C MET A 254 -1.40 -5.34 -17.21
N GLY A 255 -0.16 -4.91 -17.49
CA GLY A 255 0.40 -3.67 -16.97
C GLY A 255 0.59 -3.69 -15.45
N MET A 256 -0.36 -3.10 -14.71
CA MET A 256 -0.36 -3.07 -13.24
C MET A 256 -1.61 -3.73 -12.64
N LEU A 257 -2.41 -4.44 -13.44
CA LEU A 257 -3.59 -5.17 -12.96
C LEU A 257 -3.21 -6.57 -12.50
N ARG A 258 -3.98 -7.13 -11.58
CA ARG A 258 -3.73 -8.47 -11.04
C ARG A 258 -4.17 -9.62 -11.93
N ALA A 259 -5.05 -9.35 -12.90
CA ALA A 259 -5.55 -10.34 -13.84
C ALA A 259 -5.09 -10.02 -15.28
N GLU A 260 -5.31 -10.97 -16.19
CA GLU A 260 -4.85 -10.88 -17.58
C GLU A 260 -5.65 -9.86 -18.40
N SER A 261 -6.80 -9.42 -17.89
CA SER A 261 -7.61 -8.37 -18.49
C SER A 261 -8.30 -7.47 -17.46
N VAL A 262 -8.86 -6.36 -17.95
CA VAL A 262 -9.72 -5.47 -17.17
C VAL A 262 -10.94 -6.23 -16.66
N ASN A 263 -11.62 -6.97 -17.54
CA ASN A 263 -12.84 -7.70 -17.20
C ASN A 263 -12.59 -8.79 -16.15
N GLU A 264 -11.54 -9.58 -16.31
CA GLU A 264 -11.17 -10.58 -15.30
C GLU A 264 -10.86 -9.94 -13.94
N THR A 265 -10.28 -8.75 -13.92
CA THR A 265 -10.06 -8.02 -12.67
C THR A 265 -11.40 -7.71 -11.99
N CYS A 266 -12.40 -7.26 -12.75
CA CYS A 266 -13.75 -6.99 -12.23
C CYS A 266 -14.46 -8.27 -11.76
N PHE A 267 -14.36 -9.36 -12.52
CA PHE A 267 -15.04 -10.63 -12.25
C PHE A 267 -14.58 -11.33 -10.98
N ARG A 268 -13.41 -10.98 -10.44
CA ARG A 268 -12.95 -11.47 -9.12
C ARG A 268 -13.90 -11.09 -7.99
N CYS A 269 -14.71 -10.04 -8.16
CA CYS A 269 -15.76 -9.65 -7.21
C CYS A 269 -17.16 -9.67 -7.86
N HIS A 270 -17.27 -9.22 -9.12
CA HIS A 270 -18.52 -9.17 -9.88
C HIS A 270 -18.76 -10.46 -10.66
N ALA A 271 -18.75 -11.60 -9.96
CA ALA A 271 -18.89 -12.92 -10.56
C ALA A 271 -20.23 -13.09 -11.29
N GLU A 272 -21.26 -12.36 -10.87
CA GLU A 272 -22.58 -12.35 -11.50
C GLU A 272 -22.59 -11.70 -12.89
N LYS A 273 -21.50 -11.05 -13.29
CA LYS A 273 -21.32 -10.42 -14.61
C LYS A 273 -20.46 -11.27 -15.54
N VAL A 274 -20.00 -12.43 -15.07
CA VAL A 274 -19.20 -13.36 -15.86
C VAL A 274 -20.11 -14.04 -16.90
N GLY A 275 -19.79 -13.81 -18.17
CA GLY A 275 -20.41 -14.52 -19.28
C GLY A 275 -19.87 -15.95 -19.47
N PRO A 276 -20.30 -16.66 -20.52
CA PRO A 276 -21.16 -16.17 -21.59
C PRO A 276 -22.63 -16.19 -21.16
N PHE A 277 -23.31 -15.05 -21.36
CA PHE A 277 -24.76 -15.01 -21.36
C PHE A 277 -25.28 -15.47 -22.72
N THR A 278 -26.47 -16.05 -22.77
CA THR A 278 -27.15 -16.45 -24.02
C THR A 278 -27.30 -15.27 -24.96
N TYR A 279 -27.56 -14.10 -24.38
CA TYR A 279 -27.60 -12.84 -25.07
C TYR A 279 -26.66 -11.88 -24.33
N ASP A 280 -25.51 -11.60 -24.93
CA ASP A 280 -24.51 -10.70 -24.39
C ASP A 280 -24.77 -9.25 -24.81
N HIS A 281 -24.21 -8.31 -24.06
CA HIS A 281 -24.10 -6.91 -24.47
C HIS A 281 -22.65 -6.67 -24.92
N PRO A 282 -22.33 -6.56 -26.22
CA PRO A 282 -20.96 -6.66 -26.72
C PRO A 282 -19.94 -5.75 -25.99
N PRO A 283 -20.23 -4.46 -25.72
CA PRO A 283 -19.35 -3.63 -24.89
C PRO A 283 -18.95 -4.21 -23.52
N VAL A 284 -19.82 -4.99 -22.88
CA VAL A 284 -19.56 -5.61 -21.58
C VAL A 284 -18.59 -6.78 -21.71
N THR A 285 -18.67 -7.54 -22.82
CA THR A 285 -17.73 -8.62 -23.10
C THR A 285 -16.35 -8.11 -23.52
N GLU A 286 -16.29 -6.92 -24.12
CA GLU A 286 -15.06 -6.30 -24.59
C GLU A 286 -14.26 -5.64 -23.45
N ASP A 287 -14.84 -4.63 -22.79
CA ASP A 287 -14.17 -3.89 -21.71
C ASP A 287 -15.19 -3.15 -20.82
N CYS A 288 -15.25 -3.50 -19.53
CA CYS A 288 -16.14 -2.84 -18.57
C CYS A 288 -15.94 -1.30 -18.49
N THR A 289 -14.75 -0.80 -18.85
CA THR A 289 -14.39 0.62 -18.77
C THR A 289 -14.91 1.47 -19.92
N ILE A 290 -15.51 0.84 -20.94
CA ILE A 290 -16.28 1.56 -21.98
C ILE A 290 -17.40 2.38 -21.32
N CYS A 291 -18.05 1.78 -20.31
CA CYS A 291 -19.15 2.40 -19.57
C CYS A 291 -18.76 2.84 -18.16
N HIS A 292 -17.81 2.19 -17.48
CA HIS A 292 -17.46 2.48 -16.09
C HIS A 292 -16.10 3.18 -15.91
N SER A 293 -16.04 4.10 -14.96
CA SER A 293 -14.83 4.72 -14.43
C SER A 293 -14.45 4.03 -13.11
N PRO A 294 -13.51 3.07 -13.11
CA PRO A 294 -13.29 2.16 -11.98
C PRO A 294 -12.76 2.86 -10.71
N HIS A 295 -12.27 4.10 -10.79
CA HIS A 295 -11.78 4.83 -9.62
C HIS A 295 -12.85 5.76 -9.02
N GLY A 296 -13.83 6.18 -9.82
CA GLY A 296 -14.88 7.08 -9.38
C GLY A 296 -15.46 7.93 -10.49
N SER A 297 -16.70 8.37 -10.30
CA SER A 297 -17.46 9.22 -11.20
C SER A 297 -18.43 10.12 -10.44
N VAL A 298 -18.77 11.26 -11.05
CA VAL A 298 -19.91 12.09 -10.61
C VAL A 298 -21.25 11.45 -10.95
N ASN A 299 -21.27 10.52 -11.90
CA ASN A 299 -22.47 9.78 -12.28
C ASN A 299 -22.61 8.54 -11.39
N ASN A 300 -23.85 8.13 -11.11
CA ASN A 300 -24.14 6.90 -10.38
C ASN A 300 -23.55 5.67 -11.06
N ASN A 301 -23.34 4.59 -10.29
CA ASN A 301 -22.82 3.30 -10.76
C ASN A 301 -21.48 3.43 -11.52
N LEU A 302 -20.63 4.38 -11.11
CA LEU A 302 -19.33 4.63 -11.72
C LEU A 302 -19.40 4.99 -13.20
N LEU A 303 -20.53 5.42 -13.75
CA LEU A 303 -20.64 5.57 -15.21
C LEU A 303 -19.77 6.72 -15.75
N THR A 304 -19.14 6.52 -16.90
CA THR A 304 -18.36 7.55 -17.60
C THR A 304 -19.25 8.69 -18.09
N GLN A 305 -20.55 8.42 -18.29
CA GLN A 305 -21.56 9.41 -18.65
C GLN A 305 -22.93 9.00 -18.07
N SER A 306 -23.78 9.97 -17.76
CA SER A 306 -25.14 9.67 -17.30
C SER A 306 -26.02 9.16 -18.44
N GLU A 307 -27.03 8.38 -18.09
CA GLU A 307 -28.16 8.13 -19.00
C GLU A 307 -28.88 9.45 -19.37
N PRO A 308 -29.48 9.52 -20.56
CA PRO A 308 -29.51 8.49 -21.61
C PRO A 308 -28.28 8.52 -22.52
N PHE A 309 -27.43 9.54 -22.37
CA PHE A 309 -26.41 9.83 -23.36
C PHE A 309 -25.31 8.77 -23.43
N LEU A 310 -25.09 8.00 -22.37
CA LEU A 310 -24.19 6.85 -22.42
C LEU A 310 -24.62 5.84 -23.49
N CYS A 311 -25.91 5.49 -23.52
CA CYS A 311 -26.48 4.53 -24.45
C CYS A 311 -26.49 5.09 -25.88
N LEU A 312 -26.84 6.36 -26.02
CA LEU A 312 -26.92 7.06 -27.31
C LEU A 312 -25.57 7.24 -28.02
N LYS A 313 -24.44 6.92 -27.36
CA LYS A 313 -23.13 6.84 -28.03
C LYS A 313 -23.08 5.75 -29.10
N CYS A 314 -23.79 4.66 -28.87
CA CYS A 314 -23.82 3.50 -29.76
C CYS A 314 -25.22 3.29 -30.37
N HIS A 315 -26.26 3.59 -29.62
CA HIS A 315 -27.65 3.40 -30.05
C HIS A 315 -28.20 4.66 -30.73
N SER A 316 -28.31 4.60 -32.05
CA SER A 316 -28.96 5.64 -32.87
C SER A 316 -30.34 5.15 -33.31
N GLY A 317 -31.40 5.44 -32.54
CA GLY A 317 -32.74 5.05 -33.00
C GLY A 317 -33.89 5.50 -32.10
N PRO A 318 -35.03 5.92 -32.68
CA PRO A 318 -36.18 6.36 -31.90
C PRO A 318 -36.89 5.13 -31.30
N HIS A 319 -37.40 5.25 -30.07
CA HIS A 319 -38.52 4.42 -29.63
C HIS A 319 -39.77 4.83 -30.42
N SER A 320 -39.82 4.49 -31.71
CA SER A 320 -40.99 4.70 -32.56
C SER A 320 -41.56 3.34 -32.93
N ARG A 321 -42.76 3.08 -32.39
CA ARG A 321 -43.71 1.99 -32.72
C ARG A 321 -43.57 0.70 -31.91
N SER A 322 -44.29 0.65 -30.78
CA SER A 322 -45.49 -0.19 -30.65
C SER A 322 -46.06 -0.03 -29.23
N GLY A 323 -47.26 0.55 -29.10
CA GLY A 323 -47.99 0.60 -27.85
C GLY A 323 -48.27 2.01 -27.35
N SER A 324 -49.56 2.32 -27.27
CA SER A 324 -50.13 3.52 -26.68
C SER A 324 -49.81 3.60 -25.18
N LEU A 325 -48.63 4.09 -24.81
CA LEU A 325 -48.39 4.65 -23.48
C LEU A 325 -48.65 6.16 -23.57
N GLY A 326 -49.74 6.57 -22.92
CA GLY A 326 -50.41 7.83 -23.15
C GLY A 326 -49.58 9.09 -22.98
N ASN A 327 -50.06 10.15 -23.64
CA ASN A 327 -49.62 11.55 -23.63
C ASN A 327 -48.11 11.79 -23.81
N ALA A 328 -47.73 12.57 -24.82
CA ALA A 328 -46.34 12.89 -25.18
C ALA A 328 -45.47 13.39 -23.99
N LYS A 329 -46.09 13.92 -22.94
CA LYS A 329 -45.42 14.33 -21.69
C LYS A 329 -44.87 13.15 -20.88
N SER A 330 -45.54 12.01 -20.86
CA SER A 330 -45.10 10.80 -20.14
C SER A 330 -43.91 10.14 -20.87
N PHE A 331 -43.96 10.12 -22.19
CA PHE A 331 -42.92 9.52 -23.03
C PHE A 331 -41.59 10.29 -22.98
N ALA A 332 -41.65 11.62 -22.83
CA ALA A 332 -40.46 12.45 -22.65
C ALA A 332 -39.72 12.20 -21.32
N GLN A 333 -40.40 11.68 -20.29
CA GLN A 333 -39.77 11.33 -19.01
C GLN A 333 -38.95 10.04 -19.12
N TYR A 334 -39.40 9.06 -19.92
CA TYR A 334 -38.72 7.77 -20.13
C TYR A 334 -37.46 7.87 -21.00
N TYR A 335 -37.31 8.92 -21.81
CA TYR A 335 -36.07 9.17 -22.56
C TYR A 335 -34.85 9.47 -21.68
N THR A 336 -35.01 9.58 -20.36
CA THR A 336 -33.90 9.90 -19.45
C THR A 336 -33.31 8.68 -18.74
N GLN A 337 -34.03 7.55 -18.69
CA GLN A 337 -33.62 6.32 -17.98
C GLN A 337 -33.96 5.07 -18.80
N CYS A 338 -33.09 4.73 -19.74
CA CYS A 338 -33.21 3.56 -20.60
C CYS A 338 -33.32 2.26 -19.79
N THR A 339 -32.62 2.19 -18.66
CA THR A 339 -32.58 1.02 -17.77
C THR A 339 -33.89 0.73 -17.04
N SER A 340 -34.87 1.64 -17.08
CA SER A 340 -36.22 1.38 -16.55
C SER A 340 -36.96 0.30 -17.33
N CYS A 341 -36.67 0.17 -18.63
CA CYS A 341 -37.23 -0.89 -19.49
C CYS A 341 -36.16 -1.91 -19.87
N HIS A 342 -34.92 -1.47 -20.11
CA HIS A 342 -33.78 -2.32 -20.47
C HIS A 342 -32.95 -2.61 -19.23
N SER A 343 -33.49 -3.40 -18.29
CA SER A 343 -32.82 -3.65 -17.01
C SER A 343 -31.60 -4.58 -17.10
N GLN A 344 -31.52 -5.41 -18.16
CA GLN A 344 -30.48 -6.42 -18.36
C GLN A 344 -29.32 -5.94 -19.25
N ILE A 345 -28.76 -4.75 -18.97
CA ILE A 345 -27.68 -4.13 -19.77
C ILE A 345 -26.34 -4.89 -19.76
N HIS A 346 -26.15 -5.85 -18.85
CA HIS A 346 -24.92 -6.64 -18.74
C HIS A 346 -24.99 -8.01 -19.43
N GLY A 347 -26.11 -8.31 -20.10
CA GLY A 347 -26.41 -9.62 -20.67
C GLY A 347 -27.51 -10.36 -19.91
N SER A 348 -28.13 -11.34 -20.58
CA SER A 348 -29.26 -12.11 -20.04
C SER A 348 -29.32 -13.53 -20.62
N ASP A 349 -29.81 -14.48 -19.83
CA ASP A 349 -30.14 -15.84 -20.28
C ASP A 349 -31.63 -16.07 -20.53
N SER A 350 -32.48 -15.12 -20.16
CA SER A 350 -33.93 -15.38 -20.03
C SER A 350 -34.78 -14.91 -21.22
N HIS A 351 -34.42 -13.82 -21.92
CA HIS A 351 -35.20 -13.39 -23.10
C HIS A 351 -34.56 -12.27 -23.95
N VAL A 352 -34.72 -12.37 -25.29
CA VAL A 352 -34.28 -11.38 -26.30
C VAL A 352 -35.09 -10.06 -26.29
N ALA A 353 -36.23 -9.99 -25.59
CA ALA A 353 -37.05 -8.78 -25.53
C ALA A 353 -36.70 -7.84 -24.35
N LEU A 354 -35.88 -8.33 -23.41
CA LEU A 354 -35.21 -7.49 -22.41
C LEU A 354 -33.84 -7.00 -22.92
N HIS A 355 -33.52 -7.34 -24.17
CA HIS A 355 -32.38 -6.83 -24.92
C HIS A 355 -32.77 -5.55 -25.66
N TYR A 356 -31.84 -4.58 -25.58
CA TYR A 356 -31.65 -3.39 -26.41
C TYR A 356 -32.82 -2.42 -26.63
#